data_AF-A0AB94IGM1-F1
#
_entry.id   AF-A0AB94IGM1-F1
#
_cell.length_a   1.000
_cell.length_b   1.000
_cell.length_c   1.000
_cell.angle_alpha   90.00
_cell.angle_beta   90.00
_cell.angle_gamma   90.00
#
_symmetry.space_group_name_H-M   'P 1'
#
loop_
_entity.id
_entity.type
_entity.pdbx_description
1 polymer ?
#
loop_
_entity_poly.entity_id
_entity_poly.type
_entity_poly.pdbx_seq_one_letter_code
_entity_poly.pdbx_strand_id
1 'polypeptide(L)' 'MFSLFENKCNMCKRKIKPLRKYKNDKGKTIKICLDCSVYAERRAFKKVN' A
#
# COMPACT_ATOMS: atom_id res chain seq x y z
N MET A 1 -8.23 -6.10 18.14
CA MET A 1 -8.32 -4.69 17.67
C MET A 1 -6.90 -4.25 17.29
N PHE A 2 -6.42 -4.52 16.06
CA PHE A 2 -5.01 -4.30 15.68
C PHE A 2 -4.86 -3.07 14.78
N SER A 3 -4.57 -1.92 15.40
CA SER A 3 -4.08 -0.72 14.73
C SER A 3 -2.61 -0.88 14.38
N LEU A 4 -2.31 -1.46 13.21
CA LEU A 4 -0.95 -1.59 12.66
C LEU A 4 -0.66 -0.52 11.58
N PHE A 5 -1.08 0.73 11.82
CA PHE A 5 -0.81 1.88 10.95
C PHE A 5 0.58 2.50 11.16
N GLU A 6 1.58 1.70 11.54
CA GLU A 6 2.96 2.15 11.40
C GLU A 6 3.26 2.43 9.92
N ASN A 7 4.08 3.44 9.64
CA ASN A 7 4.48 3.84 8.29
C ASN A 7 5.36 2.75 7.62
N LYS A 8 4.75 1.62 7.28
CA LYS A 8 5.34 0.48 6.60
C LYS A 8 4.47 0.09 5.41
N CYS A 9 5.11 -0.52 4.41
CA CYS A 9 4.40 -1.04 3.25
C CYS A 9 3.46 -2.17 3.68
N ASN A 10 2.20 -2.13 3.26
CA ASN A 10 1.23 -3.17 3.61
C ASN A 10 1.54 -4.52 2.93
N MET A 11 2.32 -4.51 1.84
CA MET A 11 2.73 -5.72 1.11
C MET A 11 3.99 -6.34 1.72
N CYS A 12 5.10 -5.61 1.70
CA CYS A 12 6.40 -6.14 2.15
C CYS A 12 6.73 -5.87 3.62
N LYS A 13 5.87 -5.15 4.35
CA LYS A 13 6.05 -4.74 5.77
C LYS A 13 7.33 -3.95 6.07
N ARG A 14 8.10 -3.57 5.05
CA ARG A 14 9.31 -2.75 5.19
C ARG A 14 8.95 -1.31 5.59
N LYS A 15 9.72 -0.73 6.52
CA LYS A 15 9.66 0.68 6.92
C LYS A 15 10.49 1.52 5.95
N ILE A 16 10.01 1.67 4.72
CA ILE A 16 10.67 2.46 3.66
C ILE A 16 9.82 3.67 3.32
N LYS A 17 10.46 4.81 3.06
CA LYS A 17 9.84 6.02 2.53
C LYS A 17 10.39 6.28 1.12
N PRO A 18 9.60 6.82 0.18
CA PRO A 18 8.20 7.23 0.29
C PRO A 18 7.20 6.07 0.13
N LEU A 19 6.06 6.17 0.82
CA LEU A 19 4.92 5.26 0.71
C LEU A 19 3.81 5.95 -0.10
N ARG A 20 3.29 5.27 -1.11
CA ARG A 20 2.14 5.72 -1.91
C ARG A 20 0.84 5.13 -1.36
N LYS A 21 -0.25 5.87 -1.46
CA LYS A 21 -1.59 5.37 -1.09
C LYS A 21 -2.24 4.72 -2.31
N TYR A 22 -2.77 3.53 -2.12
CA TYR A 22 -3.50 2.76 -3.13
C TYR A 22 -4.82 2.28 -2.54
N LYS A 23 -5.84 2.09 -3.37
CA LYS A 23 -7.12 1.50 -3.02
C LYS A 23 -7.14 0.07 -3.56
N ASN A 24 -7.33 -0.88 -2.66
CA ASN A 24 -7.50 -2.29 -3.05
C ASN A 24 -8.93 -2.56 -3.56
N ASP A 25 -9.19 -3.78 -4.01
CA ASP A 25 -10.52 -4.21 -4.52
C ASP A 25 -11.64 -4.09 -3.48
N LYS A 26 -11.29 -4.18 -2.19
CA LYS A 26 -12.23 -4.00 -1.07
C LYS A 26 -12.54 -2.53 -0.78
N GLY A 27 -12.04 -1.60 -1.61
CA GLY A 27 -12.19 -0.17 -1.43
C GLY A 27 -11.37 0.41 -0.27
N LYS A 28 -10.47 -0.36 0.34
CA LYS A 28 -9.64 0.09 1.47
C LYS A 28 -8.35 0.73 0.97
N THR A 29 -8.02 1.87 1.56
CA THR A 29 -6.76 2.57 1.29
C THR A 29 -5.62 1.90 2.05
N ILE A 30 -4.61 1.46 1.32
CA ILE A 30 -3.39 0.82 1.83
C ILE A 30 -2.15 1.62 1.41
N LYS A 31 -1.14 1.64 2.27
CA LYS A 31 0.15 2.28 2.00
C LYS A 31 1.10 1.26 1.39
N ILE A 32 1.69 1.55 0.24
CA ILE A 32 2.55 0.63 -0.51
C ILE A 32 3.85 1.35 -0.88
N CYS A 33 5.00 0.68 -0.82
CA CYS A 33 6.26 1.24 -1.30
C CYS A 33 6.30 1.27 -2.84
N LEU A 34 7.26 2.01 -3.40
CA LEU A 34 7.49 2.07 -4.85
C LEU A 34 7.65 0.69 -5.50
N ASP A 35 8.40 -0.20 -4.86
CA ASP A 35 8.67 -1.54 -5.39
C ASP A 35 7.38 -2.39 -5.50
N CYS A 36 6.60 -2.42 -4.41
CA CYS A 36 5.31 -3.11 -4.38
C CYS A 36 4.21 -2.36 -5.16
N SER A 37 4.47 -1.15 -5.66
CA SER A 37 3.49 -0.39 -6.45
C SER A 37 3.25 -1.03 -7.82
N VAL A 38 4.29 -1.61 -8.43
CA VAL A 38 4.17 -2.40 -9.66
C VAL A 38 3.27 -3.62 -9.45
N TYR A 39 3.42 -4.29 -8.30
CA TYR A 39 2.57 -5.42 -7.94
C TYR A 39 1.11 -4.99 -7.71
N ALA A 40 0.91 -3.86 -7.04
CA ALA A 40 -0.40 -3.27 -6.80
C ALA A 40 -1.10 -2.92 -8.12
N GLU A 41 -0.40 -2.32 -9.07
CA GLU A 41 -0.91 -1.99 -10.41
C GLU A 41 -1.30 -3.24 -11.20
N ARG A 42 -0.48 -4.30 -11.15
CA ARG A 42 -0.82 -5.61 -11.75
C ARG A 42 -2.08 -6.23 -11.15
N ARG A 43 -2.36 -5.97 -9.88
CA ARG A 43 -3.59 -6.37 -9.18
C ARG A 43 -4.76 -5.41 -9.38
N ALA A 44 -4.64 -4.46 -10.30
CA ALA A 44 -5.64 -3.42 -10.57
C ALA A 44 -5.96 -2.52 -9.35
N PHE A 45 -5.03 -2.40 -8.39
CA PHE A 45 -5.19 -1.46 -7.29
C PHE A 45 -5.09 -0.04 -7.82
N LYS A 46 -6.01 0.83 -7.40
CA LYS A 46 -6.08 2.21 -7.89
C LYS A 46 -5.19 3.12 -7.05
N LYS A 47 -4.38 3.97 -7.67
CA LYS A 47 -3.66 5.02 -6.92
C LYS A 47 -4.69 5.98 -6.31
N VAL A 48 -4.50 6.30 -5.03
CA VAL A 48 -5.27 7.35 -4.35
C VAL A 48 -4.31 8.52 -4.19
N ASN A 49 -4.54 9.57 -4.95
CA ASN A 49 -3.81 10.83 -4.86
C ASN A 49 -4.19 11.56 -3.57
#